data_AF-A0A2G8JNY2-F1
#
_entry.id   AF-A0A2G8JNY2-F1
#
_cell.length_a   1.000
_cell.length_b   1.000
_cell.length_c   1.000
_cell.angle_alpha   90.00
_cell.angle_beta   90.00
_cell.angle_gamma   90.00
#
_symmetry.space_group_name_H-M   'P 1'
#
loop_
_entity.id
_entity.type
_entity.pdbx_description
1 polymer ?
#
loop_
_entity_poly.entity_id
_entity_poly.type
_entity_poly.pdbx_seq_one_letter_code
_entity_poly.pdbx_strand_id
1 'polypeptide(L)'
;MYPLFHTVCWSLFDSEVVLNGQAGQWEVKDKDSLRQLCSEEVVIKDEDPYLQQWLTIISVQAASNHDIPIFRLYLEKSLSKIDAGNIILHSGLRLPCPASVKQVVIHTKERREMTETECFDIMMFVLQTHMLEQIE
;
A
#
# COMPACT_ATOMS: atom_id res chain seq x y z
N MET A 1 33.24 8.78 -15.69
CA MET A 1 33.26 7.88 -14.51
C MET A 1 32.03 8.24 -13.70
N TYR A 2 30.93 7.51 -13.88
CA TYR A 2 29.66 7.78 -13.18
C TYR A 2 29.66 7.07 -11.81
N PRO A 3 29.04 7.63 -10.76
CA PRO A 3 29.05 7.03 -9.44
C PRO A 3 28.17 5.78 -9.42
N LEU A 4 28.70 4.72 -8.80
CA LEU A 4 27.97 3.49 -8.48
C LEU A 4 26.87 3.85 -7.47
N PHE A 5 25.63 4.02 -7.94
CA PHE A 5 24.49 4.12 -7.04
C PHE A 5 24.34 2.78 -6.34
N HIS A 6 24.48 2.78 -5.02
CA HIS A 6 24.32 1.59 -4.19
C HIS A 6 22.85 1.16 -4.22
N THR A 7 22.54 0.22 -5.10
CA THR A 7 21.26 -0.48 -5.15
C THR A 7 21.08 -1.27 -3.86
N VAL A 8 20.23 -0.80 -2.95
CA VAL A 8 19.83 -1.58 -1.76
C VAL A 8 18.76 -2.58 -2.21
N CYS A 9 19.05 -3.88 -2.09
CA CYS A 9 18.17 -4.98 -2.48
C CYS A 9 17.68 -5.70 -1.22
N TRP A 10 16.37 -5.84 -1.06
CA TRP A 10 15.76 -6.65 0.00
C TRP A 10 14.94 -7.76 -0.64
N SER A 11 15.11 -9.00 -0.18
CA SER A 11 14.34 -10.17 -0.62
C SER A 11 13.35 -10.56 0.48
N LEU A 12 12.05 -10.38 0.26
CA LEU A 12 11.01 -10.94 1.11
C LEU A 12 9.83 -11.36 0.24
N PHE A 13 9.29 -12.56 0.49
CA PHE A 13 8.23 -13.19 -0.32
C PHE A 13 8.63 -13.35 -1.80
N ASP A 14 9.82 -13.92 -2.06
CA ASP A 14 10.38 -14.21 -3.39
C ASP A 14 10.52 -13.00 -4.35
N SER A 15 10.26 -11.79 -3.86
CA SER A 15 10.29 -10.56 -4.65
C SER A 15 11.43 -9.64 -4.19
N GLU A 16 12.31 -9.28 -5.14
CA GLU A 16 13.38 -8.31 -4.91
C GLU A 16 12.88 -6.88 -5.13
N VAL A 17 12.99 -6.06 -4.08
CA VAL A 17 12.61 -4.63 -4.12
C VAL A 17 13.87 -3.76 -4.16
N VAL A 18 13.86 -2.77 -5.04
CA VAL A 18 15.00 -1.89 -5.35
C VAL A 18 14.57 -0.43 -5.36
N LEU A 19 15.37 0.46 -4.76
CA LEU A 19 15.18 1.90 -4.93
C LEU A 19 15.85 2.38 -6.22
N ASN A 20 15.06 2.91 -7.16
CA ASN A 20 15.57 3.63 -8.31
C ASN A 20 16.07 5.02 -7.87
N GLY A 21 17.39 5.17 -7.78
CA GLY A 21 18.02 6.41 -7.32
C GLY A 21 17.82 7.64 -8.22
N GLN A 22 17.38 7.45 -9.47
CA GLN A 22 17.09 8.56 -10.40
C GLN A 22 15.66 9.06 -10.27
N ALA A 23 14.70 8.13 -10.15
CA ALA A 23 13.28 8.45 -10.00
C ALA A 23 12.88 8.72 -8.55
N GLY A 24 13.68 8.28 -7.58
CA GLY A 24 13.31 8.29 -6.16
C GLY A 24 12.15 7.34 -5.82
N GLN A 25 11.92 6.33 -6.67
CA GLN A 25 10.80 5.40 -6.59
C GLN A 25 11.30 3.99 -6.29
N TRP A 26 10.50 3.23 -5.54
CA TRP A 26 10.75 1.81 -5.35
C TRP A 26 10.21 1.02 -6.54
N GLU A 27 11.00 0.05 -6.98
CA GLU A 27 10.71 -0.89 -8.06
C GLU A 27 10.76 -2.31 -7.51
N VAL A 28 9.87 -3.17 -8.00
CA VAL A 28 9.96 -4.62 -7.76
C VAL A 28 10.48 -5.25 -9.04
N LYS A 29 11.54 -6.06 -8.95
CA LYS A 29 12.16 -6.67 -10.15
C LYS A 29 11.23 -7.66 -10.84
N ASP A 30 10.48 -8.43 -10.06
CA ASP A 30 9.55 -9.42 -10.58
C ASP A 30 8.13 -8.84 -10.69
N LYS A 31 7.80 -8.39 -11.90
CA LYS A 31 6.47 -7.83 -12.19
C LYS A 31 5.38 -8.89 -12.24
N ASP A 32 5.70 -10.15 -12.53
CA ASP A 32 4.69 -11.20 -12.63
C ASP A 32 4.27 -11.67 -11.23
N SER A 33 5.23 -11.83 -10.31
CA SER A 33 4.92 -12.02 -8.89
C SER A 33 4.12 -10.84 -8.33
N LEU A 34 4.43 -9.61 -8.74
CA LEU A 34 3.68 -8.43 -8.30
C LEU A 34 2.24 -8.42 -8.83
N ARG A 35 2.02 -8.81 -10.09
CA ARG A 35 0.68 -8.98 -10.66
C ARG A 35 -0.11 -10.05 -9.94
N GLN A 36 0.52 -11.17 -9.62
CA GLN A 36 -0.12 -12.24 -8.86
C GLN A 36 -0.54 -11.75 -7.48
N LEU A 37 0.37 -11.08 -6.75
CA LEU A 37 0.07 -10.47 -5.45
C LEU A 37 -1.13 -9.50 -5.52
N CYS A 38 -1.16 -8.66 -6.56
CA CYS A 38 -2.20 -7.64 -6.73
C CYS A 38 -3.51 -8.17 -7.31
N SER A 39 -3.53 -9.40 -7.83
CA SER A 39 -4.75 -10.05 -8.32
C SER A 39 -5.65 -10.59 -7.20
N GLU A 40 -5.08 -10.72 -6.00
CA GLU A 40 -5.78 -11.14 -4.78
C GLU A 40 -5.93 -9.97 -3.80
N GLU A 41 -6.45 -10.25 -2.61
CA GLU A 41 -6.54 -9.28 -1.53
C GLU A 41 -5.17 -9.04 -0.89
N VAL A 42 -4.69 -7.79 -0.94
CA VAL A 42 -3.47 -7.36 -0.27
C VAL A 42 -3.83 -6.87 1.13
N VAL A 43 -3.40 -7.61 2.14
CA VAL A 43 -3.75 -7.36 3.54
C VAL A 43 -2.61 -6.69 4.30
N ILE A 44 -2.93 -5.66 5.09
CA ILE A 44 -2.02 -5.04 6.06
C ILE A 44 -2.66 -5.12 7.45
N LYS A 45 -2.08 -5.94 8.33
CA LYS A 45 -2.60 -6.20 9.68
C LYS A 45 -1.89 -5.38 10.75
N ASP A 46 -2.57 -5.08 11.84
CA ASP A 46 -1.94 -4.45 13.02
C ASP A 46 -0.87 -5.36 13.63
N GLU A 47 -1.11 -6.68 13.61
CA GLU A 47 -0.24 -7.70 14.19
C GLU A 47 0.99 -8.01 13.32
N ASP A 48 1.00 -7.58 12.06
CA ASP A 48 2.15 -7.78 11.18
C ASP A 48 3.36 -6.97 11.70
N PRO A 49 4.57 -7.55 11.69
CA PRO A 49 5.77 -6.81 12.03
C PRO A 49 5.93 -5.55 11.17
N TYR A 50 6.50 -4.48 11.75
CA TYR A 50 6.73 -3.21 11.06
C TYR A 50 7.34 -3.40 9.65
N LEU A 51 8.36 -4.26 9.53
CA LEU A 51 9.04 -4.52 8.26
C LEU A 51 8.10 -5.16 7.24
N GLN A 52 7.22 -6.07 7.65
CA GLN A 52 6.26 -6.71 6.76
C GLN A 52 5.24 -5.69 6.25
N GLN A 53 4.67 -4.85 7.13
CA GLN A 53 3.76 -3.78 6.72
C GLN A 53 4.44 -2.81 5.75
N TRP A 54 5.68 -2.40 6.04
CA TRP A 54 6.46 -1.51 5.19
C TRP A 54 6.71 -2.09 3.80
N LEU A 55 7.06 -3.38 3.71
CA LEU A 55 7.26 -4.07 2.43
C LEU A 55 5.97 -4.16 1.64
N THR A 56 4.85 -4.51 2.29
CA THR A 56 3.54 -4.55 1.63
C THR A 56 3.19 -3.17 1.05
N ILE A 57 3.39 -2.10 1.81
CA ILE A 57 3.18 -0.73 1.32
C ILE A 57 4.03 -0.47 0.08
N ILE A 58 5.32 -0.79 0.12
CA ILE A 58 6.21 -0.56 -1.04
C ILE A 58 5.77 -1.36 -2.25
N SER A 59 5.42 -2.64 -2.10
CA SER A 59 4.96 -3.48 -3.20
C SER A 59 3.72 -2.89 -3.85
N VAL A 60 2.73 -2.45 -3.06
CA VAL A 60 1.51 -1.84 -3.56
C VAL A 60 1.78 -0.52 -4.28
N GLN A 61 2.70 0.32 -3.76
CA GLN A 61 3.09 1.55 -4.45
C GLN A 61 3.84 1.28 -5.76
N ALA A 62 4.73 0.30 -5.78
CA ALA A 62 5.44 -0.11 -6.99
C ALA A 62 4.46 -0.67 -8.05
N ALA A 63 3.46 -1.45 -7.62
CA ALA A 63 2.40 -1.93 -8.51
C ALA A 63 1.63 -0.76 -9.13
N SER A 64 1.24 0.20 -8.29
CA SER A 64 0.57 1.41 -8.76
C SER A 64 1.41 2.26 -9.70
N ASN A 65 2.72 2.37 -9.50
CA ASN A 65 3.62 3.10 -10.39
C ASN A 65 3.76 2.43 -11.77
N HIS A 66 3.38 1.17 -11.89
CA HIS A 66 3.40 0.41 -13.13
C HIS A 66 2.00 0.15 -13.69
N ASP A 67 0.99 0.88 -13.20
CA ASP A 67 -0.42 0.73 -13.59
C ASP A 67 -0.92 -0.71 -13.45
N ILE A 68 -0.33 -1.48 -12.53
CA ILE A 68 -0.79 -2.84 -12.21
C ILE A 68 -2.03 -2.68 -11.33
N PRO A 69 -3.20 -3.22 -11.73
CA PRO A 69 -4.41 -3.12 -10.93
C PRO A 69 -4.24 -3.86 -9.61
N ILE A 70 -4.59 -3.20 -8.50
CA ILE A 70 -4.66 -3.82 -7.19
C ILE A 70 -6.12 -4.15 -6.92
N PHE A 71 -6.46 -5.42 -6.91
CA PHE A 71 -7.84 -5.89 -6.76
C PHE A 71 -8.46 -5.37 -5.46
N ARG A 72 -7.79 -5.57 -4.33
CA ARG A 72 -8.28 -5.09 -3.04
C ARG A 72 -7.14 -4.82 -2.07
N LEU A 73 -7.20 -3.68 -1.41
CA LEU A 73 -6.35 -3.31 -0.28
C LEU A 73 -7.19 -3.41 1.00
N TYR A 74 -6.82 -4.34 1.89
CA TYR A 74 -7.53 -4.61 3.14
C TYR A 74 -6.69 -4.20 4.35
N LEU A 75 -7.18 -3.25 5.14
CA LEU A 75 -6.57 -2.84 6.39
C LEU A 75 -7.24 -3.57 7.55
N GLU A 76 -6.57 -4.58 8.09
CA GLU A 76 -7.06 -5.36 9.23
C GLU A 76 -6.61 -4.73 10.54
N LYS A 77 -7.51 -3.97 11.18
CA LYS A 77 -7.30 -3.35 12.50
C LYS A 77 -6.09 -2.41 12.58
N SER A 78 -5.48 -2.09 11.44
CA SER A 78 -4.20 -1.39 11.34
C SER A 78 -4.34 0.13 11.20
N LEU A 79 -5.53 0.64 10.89
CA LEU A 79 -5.80 2.08 10.79
C LEU A 79 -5.62 2.78 12.14
N SER A 80 -4.67 3.72 12.22
CA SER A 80 -4.54 4.62 13.37
C SER A 80 -5.30 5.92 13.16
N LYS A 81 -5.04 6.61 12.05
CA LYS A 81 -5.66 7.90 11.69
C LYS A 81 -5.46 8.18 10.20
N ILE A 82 -6.07 9.24 9.70
CA ILE A 82 -5.77 9.81 8.39
C ILE A 82 -5.10 11.16 8.60
N ASP A 83 -4.07 11.44 7.81
CA ASP A 83 -3.34 12.70 7.85
C ASP A 83 -2.92 13.12 6.44
N ALA A 84 -3.24 14.37 6.08
CA ALA A 84 -2.96 14.94 4.77
C ALA A 84 -3.32 14.00 3.59
N GLY A 85 -4.51 13.40 3.63
CA GLY A 85 -5.01 12.50 2.60
C GLY A 85 -4.30 11.14 2.54
N ASN A 86 -3.57 10.74 3.58
CA ASN A 86 -2.87 9.47 3.67
C ASN A 86 -3.33 8.70 4.90
N ILE A 87 -3.38 7.38 4.80
CA ILE A 87 -3.62 6.53 5.96
C ILE A 87 -2.33 6.45 6.77
N ILE A 88 -2.46 6.60 8.09
CA ILE A 88 -1.40 6.35 9.05
C ILE A 88 -1.76 5.06 9.80
N LEU A 89 -0.88 4.07 9.71
CA LEU A 89 -1.03 2.80 10.42
C LEU A 89 -0.66 2.95 11.90
N HIS A 90 -1.12 2.04 12.75
CA HIS A 90 -0.71 1.98 14.16
C HIS A 90 0.81 1.80 14.35
N SER A 91 1.48 1.19 13.38
CA SER A 91 2.95 1.09 13.30
C SER A 91 3.64 2.44 13.04
N GLY A 92 2.88 3.50 12.73
CA GLY A 92 3.39 4.82 12.34
C GLY A 92 3.72 4.94 10.85
N LEU A 93 3.61 3.85 10.08
CA LEU A 93 3.82 3.87 8.64
C LEU A 93 2.73 4.68 7.93
N ARG A 94 3.16 5.43 6.92
CA ARG A 94 2.27 6.18 6.03
C ARG A 94 1.96 5.34 4.80
N LEU A 95 0.68 5.18 4.51
CA LEU A 95 0.16 4.54 3.32
C LEU A 95 -0.52 5.61 2.45
N PRO A 96 0.15 6.08 1.38
CA PRO A 96 -0.52 6.84 0.32
C PRO A 96 -1.51 5.97 -0.44
N CYS A 97 -2.54 6.58 -1.02
CA CYS A 97 -3.53 5.83 -1.79
C CYS A 97 -2.89 5.36 -3.11
N PRO A 98 -2.83 4.05 -3.38
CA PRO A 98 -2.33 3.55 -4.66
C PRO A 98 -3.33 3.94 -5.77
N ALA A 99 -2.85 4.61 -6.81
CA ALA A 99 -3.69 5.13 -7.89
C ALA A 99 -4.43 4.03 -8.68
N SER A 100 -3.93 2.79 -8.65
CA SER A 100 -4.51 1.62 -9.35
C SER A 100 -5.32 0.68 -8.46
N VAL A 101 -5.70 1.09 -7.24
CA VAL A 101 -6.52 0.27 -6.35
C VAL A 101 -7.99 0.29 -6.75
N LYS A 102 -8.61 -0.89 -6.83
CA LYS A 102 -10.02 -1.06 -7.20
C LYS A 102 -10.95 -1.05 -5.99
N GLN A 103 -10.51 -1.63 -4.88
CA GLN A 103 -11.28 -1.70 -3.65
C GLN A 103 -10.39 -1.42 -2.43
N VAL A 104 -10.89 -0.60 -1.50
CA VAL A 104 -10.27 -0.36 -0.20
C VAL A 104 -11.24 -0.79 0.87
N VAL A 105 -10.80 -1.70 1.73
CA VAL A 105 -11.60 -2.20 2.86
C VAL A 105 -10.86 -1.90 4.15
N ILE A 106 -11.56 -1.30 5.10
CA ILE A 106 -10.99 -0.93 6.40
C ILE A 106 -11.81 -1.62 7.48
N HIS A 107 -11.17 -2.57 8.16
CA HIS A 107 -11.75 -3.23 9.32
C HIS A 107 -11.15 -2.64 10.59
N THR A 108 -11.98 -2.02 11.42
CA THR A 108 -11.54 -1.43 12.69
C THR A 108 -11.49 -2.47 13.80
N LYS A 109 -10.80 -2.15 14.90
CA LYS A 109 -10.82 -2.98 16.11
C LYS A 109 -12.26 -3.16 16.60
N GLU A 110 -12.55 -4.32 17.19
CA GLU A 110 -13.89 -4.63 17.68
C GLU A 110 -14.43 -3.51 18.57
N ARG A 111 -15.68 -3.11 18.34
CA ARG A 111 -16.38 -2.04 19.08
C ARG A 111 -15.80 -0.63 18.90
N ARG A 112 -14.86 -0.41 17.97
CA ARG A 112 -14.43 0.92 17.56
C ARG A 112 -15.31 1.42 16.42
N GLU A 113 -16.20 2.34 16.74
CA GLU A 113 -16.98 3.09 15.75
C GLU A 113 -16.06 4.06 14.99
N MET A 114 -16.33 4.23 13.70
CA MET A 114 -15.71 5.28 12.91
C MET A 114 -16.51 6.57 13.08
N THR A 115 -15.81 7.68 13.28
CA THR A 115 -16.42 9.01 13.32
C THR A 115 -16.80 9.47 11.91
N GLU A 116 -17.73 10.42 11.81
CA GLU A 116 -18.10 11.04 10.52
C GLU A 116 -16.89 11.67 9.82
N THR A 117 -16.01 12.32 10.59
CA THR A 117 -14.75 12.89 10.07
C THR A 117 -13.84 11.80 9.50
N GLU A 118 -13.67 10.68 10.20
CA GLU A 118 -12.87 9.57 9.69
C GLU A 118 -13.48 8.98 8.41
N CYS A 119 -14.80 8.83 8.35
CA CYS A 119 -15.47 8.40 7.12
C CYS A 119 -15.21 9.38 5.96
N PHE A 120 -15.31 10.69 6.20
CA PHE A 120 -15.02 11.71 5.19
C PHE A 120 -13.56 11.65 4.72
N ASP A 121 -12.62 11.54 5.65
CA ASP A 121 -11.19 11.44 5.36
C ASP A 121 -10.85 10.16 4.60
N ILE A 122 -11.52 9.04 4.92
CA ILE A 122 -11.40 7.77 4.17
C ILE A 122 -11.90 7.98 2.74
N MET A 123 -13.04 8.64 2.54
CA MET A 123 -13.51 8.94 1.18
C MET A 123 -12.50 9.79 0.41
N MET A 124 -11.92 10.81 1.05
CA MET A 124 -10.90 11.66 0.43
C MET A 124 -9.59 10.91 0.12
N PHE A 125 -9.24 9.92 0.93
CA PHE A 125 -8.15 9.00 0.64
C PHE A 125 -8.47 8.14 -0.58
N VAL A 126 -9.65 7.52 -0.59
CA VAL A 126 -10.07 6.59 -1.65
C VAL A 126 -10.26 7.32 -2.99
N LEU A 127 -10.77 8.55 -3.03
CA LEU A 127 -10.95 9.33 -4.27
C LEU A 127 -9.64 9.66 -5.04
N GLN A 128 -8.47 9.35 -4.47
CA GLN A 128 -7.18 9.53 -5.14
C GLN A 128 -6.89 8.44 -6.19
N THR A 129 -7.56 7.29 -6.12
CA THR A 129 -7.46 6.26 -7.18
C THR A 129 -8.38 6.58 -8.35
N HIS A 130 -7.93 6.20 -9.55
CA HIS A 130 -8.70 6.33 -10.78
C HIS A 130 -9.35 5.01 -11.22
N MET A 131 -9.21 3.94 -10.43
CA MET A 131 -9.65 2.57 -10.77
C MET A 131 -10.73 2.01 -9.84
N LEU A 132 -11.40 2.84 -9.03
CA LEU A 132 -12.42 2.36 -8.09
C LEU A 132 -13.57 1.63 -8.78
N GLU A 133 -13.89 0.46 -8.23
CA GLU A 133 -15.00 -0.38 -8.66
C GLU A 133 -16.00 -0.56 -7.50
N GLN A 134 -17.26 -0.85 -7.81
CA GLN A 134 -18.26 -1.17 -6.79
C GLN A 134 -17.87 -2.48 -6.08
N ILE A 135 -18.22 -2.58 -4.80
CA ILE A 135 -18.07 -3.81 -4.02
C ILE A 135 -19.27 -4.71 -4.37
N GLU A 136 -19.02 -5.84 -5.05
CA GLU A 136 -19.98 -6.93 -5.25
C GLU A 136 -20.00 -7.90 -4.06
#